data_AF-A0A3E0HKV6-F1
#
_entry.id   AF-A0A3E0HKV6-F1
#
_cell.length_a   1.000
_cell.length_b   1.000
_cell.length_c   1.000
_cell.angle_alpha   90.00
_cell.angle_beta   90.00
_cell.angle_gamma   90.00
#
_symmetry.space_group_name_H-M   'P 1'
#
loop_
_entity.id
_entity.type
_entity.pdbx_description
1 polymer ?
#
loop_
_entity_poly.entity_id
_entity_poly.type
_entity_poly.pdbx_seq_one_letter_code
_entity_poly.pdbx_strand_id
1 'polypeptide(L)'
;MSVDAGERHLSPPVRRGSRDERREATLRALTAGTGARCAYCGRALPELSPRGGRPTPYCAAEPERYGSWGAKVITCAMLDEQREIWVHLYGPDQPMTRLDVGNLDERLTVVQTAVRPLLDEVAAVQEYLNQQMAATIATSDEAAAARDEANRATAEALAARDDALAKADAAVAAAEADRAAREEADAQVEQARIAAEAAVAGQREAEAARDQAQRERQQALDQVTSAQRQVADLQQTLNSERVATVDRIAHLQAERAAAEQALRTELTAEYENRLTAQADAFAATERALRQEADTRIDKLTGDLAAATRTFADELGRLHTDKATLAGDLARQTSAAGEAELRHRRLEAGLADALQRAGDLDALRHHIARLVEKPTVQG
;
A
#
# COMPACT_ATOMS: atom_id res chain seq x y z
N MET A 1 -16.85 140.20 22.80
CA MET A 1 -16.15 140.48 21.53
C MET A 1 -16.60 139.39 20.55
N SER A 2 -17.19 139.62 19.39
CA SER A 2 -17.30 140.82 18.58
C SER A 2 -18.73 140.94 18.04
N VAL A 3 -19.23 142.17 18.01
CA VAL A 3 -20.49 142.60 17.42
C VAL A 3 -20.19 142.97 15.97
N ASP A 4 -20.96 142.48 15.01
CA ASP A 4 -21.05 142.97 13.63
C ASP A 4 -22.44 142.58 13.12
N ALA A 5 -23.23 143.38 12.43
CA ALA A 5 -23.20 144.80 12.12
C ALA A 5 -24.67 145.15 11.76
N GLY A 6 -25.13 146.33 12.14
CA GLY A 6 -26.53 146.71 12.04
C GLY A 6 -27.07 146.81 10.61
N GLU A 7 -28.28 146.31 10.38
CA GLU A 7 -29.14 146.80 9.32
C GLU A 7 -30.00 147.94 9.84
N ARG A 8 -29.66 149.12 9.34
CA ARG A 8 -30.33 150.40 9.56
C ARG A 8 -31.82 150.26 9.22
N HIS A 9 -32.67 150.76 10.11
CA HIS A 9 -34.07 151.08 9.82
C HIS A 9 -34.15 152.06 8.63
N LEU A 10 -34.21 151.52 7.41
CA LEU A 10 -34.62 152.26 6.23
C LEU A 10 -36.12 152.47 6.33
N SER A 11 -36.55 153.73 6.46
CA SER A 11 -37.94 154.14 6.38
C SER A 11 -38.59 153.49 5.14
N PRO A 12 -39.77 152.85 5.28
CA PRO A 12 -40.38 152.13 4.17
C PRO A 12 -40.78 153.11 3.05
N PRO A 13 -40.55 152.75 1.77
CA PRO A 13 -40.79 153.64 0.64
C PRO A 13 -42.27 154.06 0.52
N VAL A 14 -42.49 155.29 0.04
CA VAL A 14 -43.81 155.94 -0.10
C VAL A 14 -44.77 155.07 -0.95
N ARG A 15 -45.87 154.63 -0.32
CA ARG A 15 -46.84 153.65 -0.83
C ARG A 15 -47.82 154.34 -1.81
N ARG A 16 -48.02 153.81 -3.03
CA ARG A 16 -49.09 154.22 -3.96
C ARG A 16 -50.03 153.03 -4.27
N GLY A 17 -51.34 153.25 -4.30
CA GLY A 17 -52.38 152.23 -4.58
C GLY A 17 -53.06 151.63 -3.34
N SER A 18 -54.14 150.86 -3.53
CA SER A 18 -54.87 150.15 -2.45
C SER A 18 -54.15 148.86 -1.99
N ARG A 19 -54.51 148.28 -0.84
CA ARG A 19 -53.86 147.06 -0.29
C ARG A 19 -53.99 145.87 -1.24
N ASP A 20 -55.15 145.72 -1.87
CA ASP A 20 -55.42 144.62 -2.80
C ASP A 20 -54.70 144.80 -4.14
N GLU A 21 -54.63 146.02 -4.68
CA GLU A 21 -53.82 146.33 -5.86
C GLU A 21 -52.34 145.97 -5.66
N ARG A 22 -51.79 146.29 -4.48
CA ARG A 22 -50.41 145.93 -4.14
C ARG A 22 -50.22 144.43 -3.97
N ARG A 23 -51.18 143.74 -3.37
CA ARG A 23 -51.16 142.29 -3.20
C ARG A 23 -51.12 141.59 -4.55
N GLU A 24 -51.95 142.04 -5.49
CA GLU A 24 -52.02 141.48 -6.83
C GLU A 24 -50.76 141.77 -7.65
N ALA A 25 -50.22 142.99 -7.58
CA ALA A 25 -48.96 143.35 -8.23
C ALA A 25 -47.78 142.54 -7.69
N THR A 26 -47.74 142.31 -6.38
CA THR A 26 -46.70 141.49 -5.72
C THR A 26 -46.78 140.03 -6.13
N LEU A 27 -47.99 139.46 -6.19
CA LEU A 27 -48.19 138.09 -6.64
C LEU A 27 -47.79 137.92 -8.12
N ARG A 28 -48.12 138.88 -8.99
CA ARG A 28 -47.68 138.88 -10.39
C ARG A 28 -46.15 138.97 -10.52
N ALA A 29 -45.49 139.81 -9.72
CA ALA A 29 -44.02 139.93 -9.74
C ALA A 29 -43.33 138.64 -9.27
N LEU A 30 -43.87 137.99 -8.23
CA LEU A 30 -43.38 136.69 -7.74
C LEU A 30 -43.51 135.58 -8.79
N THR A 31 -44.66 135.45 -9.46
CA THR A 31 -44.84 134.44 -10.51
C THR A 31 -44.02 134.73 -11.77
N ALA A 32 -43.73 135.99 -12.07
CA ALA A 32 -42.85 136.39 -13.17
C ALA A 32 -41.35 136.22 -12.87
N GLY A 33 -40.96 135.83 -11.65
CA GLY A 33 -39.56 135.64 -11.26
C GLY A 33 -38.76 136.94 -11.12
N THR A 34 -39.43 138.09 -11.08
CA THR A 34 -38.81 139.41 -10.92
C THR A 34 -38.83 139.84 -9.46
N GLY A 35 -37.75 140.42 -8.93
CA GLY A 35 -37.57 140.76 -7.51
C GLY A 35 -38.79 141.46 -6.88
N ALA A 36 -39.58 140.69 -6.14
CA ALA A 36 -40.85 141.15 -5.60
C ALA A 36 -40.69 141.82 -4.23
N ARG A 37 -41.64 142.68 -3.86
CA ARG A 37 -41.65 143.36 -2.55
C ARG A 37 -42.94 143.07 -1.81
N CYS A 38 -42.85 142.88 -0.50
CA CYS A 38 -43.96 142.60 0.40
C CYS A 38 -45.08 143.63 0.23
N ALA A 39 -46.29 143.17 -0.03
CA ALA A 39 -47.47 144.02 -0.24
C ALA A 39 -47.87 144.82 1.01
N TYR A 40 -47.41 144.40 2.20
CA TYR A 40 -47.70 145.03 3.49
C TYR A 40 -46.65 146.07 3.89
N CYS A 41 -45.38 145.65 4.09
CA CYS A 41 -44.32 146.51 4.62
C CYS A 41 -43.33 147.01 3.55
N GLY A 42 -43.43 146.54 2.30
CA GLY A 42 -42.59 146.97 1.18
C GLY A 42 -41.17 146.40 1.13
N ARG A 43 -40.79 145.53 2.08
CA ARG A 43 -39.48 144.84 2.07
C ARG A 43 -39.34 143.90 0.89
N ALA A 44 -38.12 143.72 0.36
CA ALA A 44 -37.86 142.73 -0.67
C ALA A 44 -38.21 141.32 -0.18
N LEU A 45 -38.88 140.55 -1.02
CA LEU A 45 -39.20 139.15 -0.75
C LEU A 45 -38.07 138.26 -1.30
N PRO A 46 -37.76 137.14 -0.63
CA PRO A 46 -36.81 136.17 -1.15
C PRO A 46 -37.31 135.59 -2.48
N GLU A 47 -36.41 135.02 -3.29
CA GLU A 47 -36.79 134.34 -4.53
C GLU A 47 -37.55 133.03 -4.24
N LEU A 48 -38.43 132.64 -5.16
CA LEU A 48 -39.20 131.39 -5.04
C LEU A 48 -38.29 130.18 -5.25
N SER A 49 -38.26 129.29 -4.25
CA SER A 49 -37.48 128.05 -4.34
C SER A 49 -38.10 127.08 -5.38
N PRO A 50 -37.29 126.44 -6.25
CA PRO A 50 -37.77 125.49 -7.26
C PRO A 50 -38.41 124.23 -6.67
N ARG A 51 -38.24 123.96 -5.37
CA ARG A 51 -38.86 122.83 -4.65
C ARG A 51 -40.30 123.07 -4.16
N GLY A 52 -40.92 124.20 -4.51
CA GLY A 52 -42.34 124.41 -4.35
C GLY A 52 -42.75 124.92 -2.97
N GLY A 53 -43.46 126.05 -2.97
CA GLY A 53 -44.19 126.64 -1.86
C GLY A 53 -45.23 127.59 -2.43
N ARG A 54 -46.41 127.71 -1.81
CA ARG A 54 -47.43 128.66 -2.30
C ARG A 54 -46.87 130.09 -2.13
N PRO A 55 -46.81 130.91 -3.20
CA PRO A 55 -46.31 132.27 -3.11
C PRO A 55 -47.23 133.10 -2.20
N THR A 56 -46.68 133.59 -1.10
CA THR A 56 -47.33 134.57 -0.23
C THR A 56 -46.86 135.98 -0.60
N PRO A 57 -47.76 136.97 -0.66
CA PRO A 57 -47.40 138.35 -0.98
C PRO A 57 -46.79 139.11 0.20
N TYR A 58 -46.56 138.47 1.34
CA TYR A 58 -46.08 139.08 2.58
C TYR A 58 -44.77 138.44 3.05
N CYS A 59 -43.91 139.21 3.72
CA CYS A 59 -42.65 138.68 4.24
C CYS A 59 -42.86 137.92 5.55
N ALA A 60 -41.99 136.95 5.83
CA ALA A 60 -41.94 136.27 7.13
C ALA A 60 -41.57 137.27 8.23
N ALA A 61 -42.20 137.12 9.41
CA ALA A 61 -41.91 137.99 10.55
C ALA A 61 -40.56 137.65 11.22
N GLU A 62 -40.28 136.36 11.41
CA GLU A 62 -39.01 135.83 11.95
C GLU A 62 -38.55 134.64 11.10
N PRO A 63 -37.80 134.88 10.01
CA PRO A 63 -37.44 133.84 9.04
C PRO A 63 -36.57 132.72 9.64
N GLU A 64 -35.69 133.07 10.58
CA GLU A 64 -34.73 132.14 11.21
C GLU A 64 -35.43 131.09 12.09
N ARG A 65 -36.58 131.45 12.66
CA ARG A 65 -37.30 130.60 13.61
C ARG A 65 -38.40 129.78 12.94
N TYR A 66 -39.05 130.33 11.91
CA TYR A 66 -40.25 129.72 11.29
C TYR A 66 -40.08 129.38 9.80
N GLY A 67 -38.92 129.70 9.20
CA GLY A 67 -38.67 129.50 7.78
C GLY A 67 -39.15 130.66 6.90
N SER A 68 -38.70 130.65 5.63
CA SER A 68 -38.91 131.74 4.67
C SER A 68 -40.11 131.54 3.73
N TRP A 69 -40.58 130.31 3.54
CA TRP A 69 -41.73 129.97 2.67
C TRP A 69 -42.53 128.78 3.23
N GLY A 70 -43.86 128.79 3.06
CA GLY A 70 -44.75 127.66 3.40
C GLY A 70 -45.98 128.03 4.23
N ALA A 71 -46.93 127.10 4.35
CA ALA A 71 -48.22 127.32 5.00
C ALA A 71 -48.15 127.53 6.53
N LYS A 72 -47.01 127.23 7.16
CA LYS A 72 -46.78 127.38 8.61
C LYS A 72 -45.94 128.62 8.98
N VAL A 73 -45.56 129.45 8.00
CA VAL A 73 -44.73 130.64 8.23
C VAL A 73 -45.60 131.79 8.71
N ILE A 74 -45.27 132.37 9.87
CA ILE A 74 -45.95 133.55 10.42
C ILE A 74 -45.47 134.79 9.66
N THR A 75 -46.40 135.48 8.97
CA THR A 75 -46.08 136.66 8.15
C THR A 75 -46.21 137.97 8.91
N CYS A 76 -45.54 139.02 8.43
CA CYS A 76 -45.62 140.36 9.04
C CYS A 76 -47.05 140.92 9.06
N ALA A 77 -47.87 140.58 8.06
CA ALA A 77 -49.28 140.98 8.02
C ALA A 77 -50.10 140.21 9.06
N MET A 78 -49.79 138.92 9.31
CA MET A 78 -50.46 138.13 10.35
C MET A 78 -50.13 138.61 11.76
N LEU A 79 -48.88 139.00 12.06
CA LEU A 79 -48.57 139.54 13.39
C LEU A 79 -49.25 140.88 13.64
N ASP A 80 -49.39 141.72 12.62
CA ASP A 80 -50.10 142.99 12.78
C ASP A 80 -51.62 142.78 12.82
N GLU A 81 -52.18 141.80 12.10
CA GLU A 81 -53.58 141.38 12.28
C GLU A 81 -53.83 140.77 13.66
N GLN A 82 -52.91 139.97 14.21
CA GLN A 82 -53.02 139.46 15.59
C GLN A 82 -52.89 140.59 16.62
N ARG A 83 -52.06 141.59 16.34
CA ARG A 83 -51.95 142.81 17.14
C ARG A 83 -53.18 143.71 16.99
N GLU A 84 -53.79 143.81 15.81
CA GLU A 84 -55.06 144.49 15.58
C GLU A 84 -56.18 143.76 16.30
N ILE A 85 -56.29 142.43 16.21
CA ILE A 85 -57.25 141.62 16.98
C ILE A 85 -57.03 141.84 18.48
N TRP A 86 -55.79 141.86 18.95
CA TRP A 86 -55.45 142.15 20.35
C TRP A 86 -55.88 143.57 20.77
N VAL A 87 -55.58 144.58 19.97
CA VAL A 87 -55.97 145.98 20.21
C VAL A 87 -57.48 146.17 20.08
N HIS A 88 -58.16 145.42 19.23
CA HIS A 88 -59.62 145.50 19.05
C HIS A 88 -60.37 144.81 20.18
N LEU A 89 -59.86 143.69 20.70
CA LEU A 89 -60.46 142.96 21.84
C LEU A 89 -60.12 143.58 23.20
N TYR A 90 -58.91 144.15 23.36
CA TYR A 90 -58.41 144.56 24.67
C TYR A 90 -58.06 146.06 24.79
N GLY A 91 -58.11 146.83 23.70
CA GLY A 91 -57.89 148.28 23.68
C GLY A 91 -56.41 148.70 23.50
N PRO A 92 -56.15 149.96 23.06
CA PRO A 92 -54.81 150.42 22.69
C PRO A 92 -53.82 150.60 23.85
N ASP A 93 -54.28 150.59 25.11
CA ASP A 93 -53.46 150.90 26.30
C ASP A 93 -53.07 149.67 27.15
N GLN A 94 -53.23 148.44 26.65
CA GLN A 94 -52.88 147.20 27.40
C GLN A 94 -51.45 146.69 27.08
N PRO A 95 -50.51 146.64 28.04
CA PRO A 95 -49.15 146.13 27.81
C PRO A 95 -49.13 144.58 27.70
N MET A 96 -48.61 144.07 26.58
CA MET A 96 -48.59 142.66 26.14
C MET A 96 -47.81 141.66 27.01
N THR A 97 -47.25 142.08 28.15
CA THR A 97 -46.55 141.20 29.09
C THR A 97 -46.62 141.76 30.51
N ARG A 98 -47.65 141.36 31.25
CA ARG A 98 -47.56 141.19 32.71
C ARG A 98 -47.97 139.76 33.02
N LEU A 99 -47.02 138.85 32.82
CA LEU A 99 -47.06 137.51 33.40
C LEU A 99 -46.87 137.67 34.90
N ASP A 100 -47.87 137.28 35.68
CA ASP A 100 -47.75 137.13 37.13
C ASP A 100 -46.91 135.88 37.41
N VAL A 101 -45.59 136.10 37.51
CA VAL A 101 -44.58 135.05 37.69
C VAL A 101 -44.81 134.28 39.00
N GLY A 102 -45.42 134.93 40.02
CA GLY A 102 -45.74 134.28 41.29
C GLY A 102 -46.83 133.21 41.16
N ASN A 103 -47.88 133.49 40.38
CA ASN A 103 -48.97 132.53 40.15
C ASN A 103 -48.53 131.35 39.27
N LEU A 104 -47.63 131.60 38.31
CA LEU A 104 -47.05 130.53 37.48
C LEU A 104 -46.07 129.65 38.26
N ASP A 105 -45.25 130.21 39.14
CA ASP A 105 -44.33 129.45 40.00
C ASP A 105 -45.08 128.58 41.02
N GLU A 106 -46.16 129.11 41.59
CA GLU A 106 -47.04 128.36 42.50
C GLU A 106 -47.76 127.20 41.77
N ARG A 107 -48.28 127.44 40.56
CA ARG A 107 -48.90 126.40 39.73
C ARG A 107 -47.90 125.37 39.22
N LEU A 108 -46.68 125.76 38.86
CA LEU A 108 -45.62 124.83 38.45
C LEU A 108 -45.18 123.97 39.63
N THR A 109 -45.03 124.57 40.82
CA THR A 109 -44.69 123.86 42.07
C THR A 109 -45.77 122.85 42.43
N VAL A 110 -47.06 123.20 42.33
CA VAL A 110 -48.17 122.25 42.57
C VAL A 110 -48.14 121.08 41.59
N VAL A 111 -47.91 121.31 40.30
CA VAL A 111 -47.82 120.22 39.29
C VAL A 111 -46.57 119.37 39.52
N GLN A 112 -45.43 119.97 39.84
CA GLN A 112 -44.19 119.24 40.10
C GLN A 112 -44.30 118.40 41.38
N THR A 113 -45.01 118.89 42.40
CA THR A 113 -45.29 118.16 43.65
C THR A 113 -46.29 117.03 43.44
N ALA A 114 -47.24 117.17 42.49
CA ALA A 114 -48.17 116.10 42.12
C ALA A 114 -47.56 115.03 41.18
N VAL A 115 -46.57 115.40 40.36
CA VAL A 115 -45.94 114.49 39.37
C VAL A 115 -44.70 113.78 39.91
N ARG A 116 -43.95 114.38 40.85
CA ARG A 116 -42.77 113.73 41.47
C ARG A 116 -43.10 112.35 42.06
N PRO A 117 -44.20 112.16 42.82
CA PRO A 117 -44.56 110.84 43.35
C PRO A 117 -44.81 109.80 42.24
N LEU A 118 -45.38 110.21 41.10
CA LEU A 118 -45.62 109.31 39.97
C LEU A 118 -44.31 108.92 39.25
N LEU A 119 -43.32 109.82 39.20
CA LEU A 119 -42.00 109.51 38.64
C LEU A 119 -41.20 108.58 39.56
N ASP A 120 -41.32 108.76 40.88
CA ASP A 120 -40.69 107.89 41.87
C ASP A 120 -41.31 106.47 41.85
N GLU A 121 -42.63 106.36 41.68
CA GLU A 121 -43.33 105.08 41.47
C GLU A 121 -42.91 104.40 40.16
N VAL A 122 -42.74 105.14 39.06
CA VAL A 122 -42.26 104.56 37.78
C VAL A 122 -40.82 104.04 37.92
N ALA A 123 -39.95 104.78 38.62
CA ALA A 123 -38.58 104.33 38.89
C ALA A 123 -38.56 103.10 39.81
N ALA A 124 -39.42 103.06 40.84
CA ALA A 124 -39.56 101.91 41.73
C ALA A 124 -40.09 100.67 41.00
N VAL A 125 -41.05 100.83 40.07
CA VAL A 125 -41.56 99.73 39.22
C VAL A 125 -40.50 99.25 38.23
N GLN A 126 -39.72 100.15 37.62
CA GLN A 126 -38.59 99.78 36.77
C GLN A 126 -37.52 99.01 37.55
N GLU A 127 -37.16 99.47 38.74
CA GLU A 127 -36.19 98.81 39.60
C GLU A 127 -36.70 97.43 40.07
N TYR A 128 -37.98 97.34 40.48
CA TYR A 128 -38.61 96.08 40.85
C TYR A 128 -38.63 95.08 39.68
N LEU A 129 -38.97 95.52 38.46
CA LEU A 129 -38.95 94.67 37.26
C LEU A 129 -37.52 94.21 36.91
N ASN A 130 -36.53 95.10 37.01
CA ASN A 130 -35.13 94.75 36.77
C ASN A 130 -34.63 93.73 37.79
N GLN A 131 -34.98 93.89 39.07
CA GLN A 131 -34.64 92.95 40.14
C GLN A 131 -35.34 91.59 39.96
N GLN A 132 -36.63 91.58 39.60
CA GLN A 132 -37.38 90.34 39.31
C GLN A 132 -36.83 89.62 38.07
N MET A 133 -36.45 90.35 37.02
CA MET A 133 -35.85 89.77 35.82
C MET A 133 -34.45 89.22 36.11
N ALA A 134 -33.62 89.94 36.88
CA ALA A 134 -32.30 89.45 37.32
C ALA A 134 -32.42 88.20 38.20
N ALA A 135 -33.38 88.16 39.13
CA ALA A 135 -33.65 86.99 39.95
C ALA A 135 -34.17 85.79 39.12
N THR A 136 -35.01 86.05 38.12
CA THR A 136 -35.54 85.00 37.23
C THR A 136 -34.45 84.43 36.32
N ILE A 137 -33.53 85.27 35.82
CA ILE A 137 -32.35 84.84 35.07
C ILE A 137 -31.41 84.03 35.96
N ALA A 138 -31.10 84.52 37.17
CA ALA A 138 -30.25 83.79 38.12
C ALA A 138 -30.81 82.41 38.47
N THR A 139 -32.12 82.32 38.76
CA THR A 139 -32.79 81.03 39.02
C THR A 139 -32.84 80.11 37.79
N SER A 140 -32.98 80.66 36.58
CA SER A 140 -32.89 79.91 35.33
C SER A 140 -31.47 79.38 35.07
N ASP A 141 -30.45 80.19 35.34
CA ASP A 141 -29.04 79.81 35.18
C ASP A 141 -28.64 78.74 36.21
N GLU A 142 -29.10 78.86 37.45
CA GLU A 142 -28.95 77.83 38.49
C GLU A 142 -29.64 76.52 38.09
N ALA A 143 -30.85 76.58 37.54
CA ALA A 143 -31.57 75.40 37.06
C ALA A 143 -30.87 74.76 35.84
N ALA A 144 -30.29 75.56 34.94
CA ALA A 144 -29.50 75.06 33.80
C ALA A 144 -28.20 74.38 34.28
N ALA A 145 -27.47 75.01 35.20
CA ALA A 145 -26.26 74.44 35.80
C ALA A 145 -26.56 73.12 36.54
N ALA A 146 -27.67 73.06 37.30
CA ALA A 146 -28.11 71.84 37.95
C ALA A 146 -28.48 70.73 36.94
N ARG A 147 -29.10 71.08 35.81
CA ARG A 147 -29.41 70.13 34.74
C ARG A 147 -28.15 69.60 34.07
N ASP A 148 -27.17 70.45 33.81
CA ASP A 148 -25.90 70.06 33.20
C ASP A 148 -25.05 69.19 34.12
N GLU A 149 -25.04 69.47 35.43
CA GLU A 149 -24.42 68.59 36.43
C GLU A 149 -25.13 67.24 36.51
N ALA A 150 -26.46 67.20 36.53
CA ALA A 150 -27.22 65.96 36.52
C ALA A 150 -26.97 65.13 35.24
N ASN A 151 -26.84 65.78 34.08
CA ASN A 151 -26.50 65.13 32.83
C ASN A 151 -25.08 64.55 32.85
N ARG A 152 -24.09 65.28 33.38
CA ARG A 152 -22.72 64.78 33.55
C ARG A 152 -22.67 63.58 34.50
N ALA A 153 -23.29 63.68 35.66
CA ALA A 153 -23.37 62.57 36.62
C ALA A 153 -24.05 61.33 36.02
N THR A 154 -25.10 61.51 35.20
CA THR A 154 -25.78 60.42 34.48
C THR A 154 -24.86 59.79 33.43
N ALA A 155 -24.13 60.60 32.66
CA ALA A 155 -23.18 60.11 31.67
C ALA A 155 -22.03 59.32 32.31
N GLU A 156 -21.50 59.79 33.44
CA GLU A 156 -20.47 59.09 34.23
C GLU A 156 -20.99 57.77 34.78
N ALA A 157 -22.22 57.74 35.32
CA ALA A 157 -22.84 56.52 35.82
C ALA A 157 -23.09 55.48 34.70
N LEU A 158 -23.51 55.93 33.52
CA LEU A 158 -23.68 55.07 32.35
C LEU A 158 -22.32 54.51 31.87
N ALA A 159 -21.29 55.35 31.79
CA ALA A 159 -19.94 54.90 31.43
C ALA A 159 -19.38 53.89 32.44
N ALA A 160 -19.60 54.11 33.75
CA ALA A 160 -19.19 53.18 34.79
C ALA A 160 -19.95 51.84 34.73
N ARG A 161 -21.26 51.88 34.42
CA ARG A 161 -22.06 50.67 34.20
C ARG A 161 -21.54 49.89 32.98
N ASP A 162 -21.29 50.57 31.87
CA ASP A 162 -20.85 49.94 30.63
C ASP A 162 -19.44 49.34 30.78
N ASP A 163 -18.53 50.00 31.49
CA ASP A 163 -17.22 49.44 31.87
C ASP A 163 -17.35 48.22 32.80
N ALA A 164 -18.27 48.25 33.76
CA ALA A 164 -18.53 47.11 34.65
C ALA A 164 -19.11 45.90 33.87
N LEU A 165 -20.02 46.13 32.92
CA LEU A 165 -20.55 45.08 32.05
C LEU A 165 -19.46 44.51 31.14
N ALA A 166 -18.63 45.36 30.52
CA ALA A 166 -17.51 44.90 29.70
C ALA A 166 -16.50 44.06 30.50
N LYS A 167 -16.20 44.43 31.75
CA LYS A 167 -15.36 43.63 32.66
C LYS A 167 -16.01 42.31 33.05
N ALA A 168 -17.33 42.28 33.26
CA ALA A 168 -18.06 41.05 33.55
C ALA A 168 -18.04 40.09 32.35
N ASP A 169 -18.30 40.60 31.14
CA ASP A 169 -18.26 39.81 29.90
C ASP A 169 -16.85 39.26 29.64
N ALA A 170 -15.80 40.07 29.84
CA ALA A 170 -14.42 39.64 29.74
C ALA A 170 -14.07 38.54 30.77
N ALA A 171 -14.58 38.64 32.00
CA ALA A 171 -14.37 37.63 33.03
C ALA A 171 -15.09 36.31 32.71
N VAL A 172 -16.30 36.36 32.15
CA VAL A 172 -17.02 35.17 31.69
C VAL A 172 -16.28 34.50 30.54
N ALA A 173 -15.85 35.27 29.53
CA ALA A 173 -15.07 34.75 28.41
C ALA A 173 -13.75 34.11 28.86
N ALA A 174 -13.05 34.72 29.82
CA ALA A 174 -11.84 34.15 30.40
C ALA A 174 -12.12 32.84 31.16
N ALA A 175 -13.20 32.77 31.94
CA ALA A 175 -13.58 31.55 32.67
C ALA A 175 -14.06 30.41 31.74
N GLU A 176 -14.67 30.74 30.61
CA GLU A 176 -15.00 29.76 29.56
C GLU A 176 -13.75 29.24 28.85
N ALA A 177 -12.80 30.12 28.50
CA ALA A 177 -11.53 29.73 27.93
C ALA A 177 -10.72 28.82 28.88
N ASP A 178 -10.68 29.15 30.18
CA ASP A 178 -10.01 28.34 31.20
C ASP A 178 -10.66 26.95 31.36
N ARG A 179 -11.99 26.86 31.30
CA ARG A 179 -12.70 25.57 31.32
C ARG A 179 -12.40 24.74 30.08
N ALA A 180 -12.46 25.35 28.89
CA ALA A 180 -12.13 24.67 27.64
C ALA A 180 -10.67 24.16 27.64
N ALA A 181 -9.73 24.97 28.12
CA ALA A 181 -8.32 24.57 28.23
C ALA A 181 -8.11 23.40 29.21
N ARG A 182 -8.86 23.35 30.31
CA ARG A 182 -8.81 22.21 31.25
C ARG A 182 -9.41 20.95 30.65
N GLU A 183 -10.57 21.06 29.99
CA GLU A 183 -11.19 19.92 29.30
C GLU A 183 -10.29 19.36 28.21
N GLU A 184 -9.61 20.22 27.45
CA GLU A 184 -8.63 19.79 26.44
C GLU A 184 -7.40 19.12 27.09
N ALA A 185 -6.88 19.67 28.19
CA ALA A 185 -5.77 19.06 28.92
C ALA A 185 -6.15 17.68 29.51
N ASP A 186 -7.34 17.56 30.09
CA ASP A 186 -7.85 16.29 30.63
C ASP A 186 -8.05 15.25 29.51
N ALA A 187 -8.56 15.68 28.35
CA ALA A 187 -8.69 14.81 27.17
C ALA A 187 -7.33 14.33 26.66
N GLN A 188 -6.30 15.20 26.64
CA GLN A 188 -4.93 14.83 26.26
C GLN A 188 -4.31 13.85 27.25
N VAL A 189 -4.51 14.04 28.56
CA VAL A 189 -4.03 13.11 29.60
C VAL A 189 -4.69 11.74 29.44
N GLU A 190 -6.00 11.70 29.21
CA GLU A 190 -6.72 10.44 29.01
C GLU A 190 -6.29 9.73 27.72
N GLN A 191 -6.11 10.45 26.62
CA GLN A 191 -5.54 9.88 25.40
C GLN A 191 -4.13 9.34 25.61
N ALA A 192 -3.27 10.05 26.33
CA ALA A 192 -1.93 9.59 26.66
C ALA A 192 -1.96 8.33 27.53
N ARG A 193 -2.90 8.23 28.47
CA ARG A 193 -3.12 7.04 29.29
C ARG A 193 -3.54 5.84 28.44
N ILE A 194 -4.54 6.00 27.58
CA ILE A 194 -5.01 4.95 26.65
C ILE A 194 -3.87 4.50 25.72
N ALA A 195 -3.10 5.45 25.17
CA ALA A 195 -1.97 5.14 24.30
C ALA A 195 -0.87 4.37 25.04
N ALA A 196 -0.57 4.72 26.30
CA ALA A 196 0.39 4.02 27.13
C ALA A 196 -0.08 2.58 27.45
N GLU A 197 -1.36 2.40 27.81
CA GLU A 197 -1.94 1.07 28.04
C GLU A 197 -1.91 0.21 26.77
N ALA A 198 -2.26 0.78 25.62
CA ALA A 198 -2.17 0.09 24.33
C ALA A 198 -0.72 -0.29 23.96
N ALA A 199 0.25 0.57 24.24
CA ALA A 199 1.67 0.28 24.02
C ALA A 199 2.16 -0.88 24.90
N VAL A 200 1.75 -0.92 26.18
CA VAL A 200 2.07 -2.02 27.09
C VAL A 200 1.42 -3.33 26.64
N ALA A 201 0.16 -3.28 26.19
CA ALA A 201 -0.54 -4.44 25.64
C ALA A 201 0.19 -4.96 24.38
N GLY A 202 0.53 -4.07 23.45
CA GLY A 202 1.29 -4.41 22.24
C GLY A 202 2.67 -5.00 22.55
N GLN A 203 3.38 -4.49 23.55
CA GLN A 203 4.65 -5.06 23.99
C GLN A 203 4.48 -6.50 24.52
N ARG A 204 3.46 -6.74 25.35
CA ARG A 204 3.17 -8.09 25.88
C ARG A 204 2.81 -9.08 24.78
N GLU A 205 2.02 -8.66 23.80
CA GLU A 205 1.69 -9.49 22.63
C GLU A 205 2.94 -9.81 21.80
N ALA A 206 3.82 -8.82 21.58
CA ALA A 206 5.08 -9.03 20.87
C ALA A 206 6.04 -9.97 21.62
N GLU A 207 6.15 -9.85 22.94
CA GLU A 207 6.92 -10.76 23.78
C GLU A 207 6.36 -12.18 23.75
N ALA A 208 5.04 -12.34 23.87
CA ALA A 208 4.37 -13.63 23.77
C ALA A 208 4.58 -14.29 22.40
N ALA A 209 4.49 -13.51 21.32
CA ALA A 209 4.75 -13.98 19.95
C ALA A 209 6.22 -14.40 19.77
N ARG A 210 7.17 -13.63 20.30
CA ARG A 210 8.60 -13.98 20.29
C ARG A 210 8.86 -15.29 21.03
N ASP A 211 8.30 -15.44 22.22
CA ASP A 211 8.50 -16.64 23.04
C ASP A 211 7.84 -17.87 22.39
N GLN A 212 6.69 -17.69 21.73
CA GLN A 212 6.07 -18.74 20.92
C GLN A 212 6.94 -19.15 19.74
N ALA A 213 7.47 -18.19 18.98
CA ALA A 213 8.37 -18.46 17.87
C ALA A 213 9.67 -19.17 18.32
N GLN A 214 10.18 -18.85 19.51
CA GLN A 214 11.32 -19.55 20.10
C GLN A 214 10.99 -21.01 20.46
N ARG A 215 9.80 -21.26 21.04
CA ARG A 215 9.34 -22.63 21.33
C ARG A 215 9.16 -23.45 20.04
N GLU A 216 8.54 -22.88 19.02
CA GLU A 216 8.36 -23.53 17.72
C GLU A 216 9.70 -23.83 17.05
N ARG A 217 10.65 -22.89 17.09
CA ARG A 217 12.02 -23.12 16.62
C ARG A 217 12.69 -24.27 17.37
N GLN A 218 12.59 -24.31 18.70
CA GLN A 218 13.18 -25.38 19.49
C GLN A 218 12.56 -26.74 19.14
N GLN A 219 11.23 -26.82 19.03
CA GLN A 219 10.53 -28.03 18.61
C GLN A 219 10.97 -28.49 17.21
N ALA A 220 11.14 -27.56 16.27
CA ALA A 220 11.64 -27.88 14.93
C ALA A 220 13.08 -28.43 14.97
N LEU A 221 13.96 -27.85 15.79
CA LEU A 221 15.34 -28.34 15.98
C LEU A 221 15.36 -29.73 16.62
N ASP A 222 14.49 -29.99 17.60
CA ASP A 222 14.36 -31.30 18.24
C ASP A 222 13.85 -32.35 17.25
N GLN A 223 12.89 -31.99 16.39
CA GLN A 223 12.40 -32.85 15.31
C GLN A 223 13.50 -33.18 14.28
N VAL A 224 14.28 -32.19 13.84
CA VAL A 224 15.41 -32.40 12.92
C VAL A 224 16.46 -33.31 13.56
N THR A 225 16.78 -33.09 14.85
CA THR A 225 17.73 -33.93 15.58
C THR A 225 17.23 -35.37 15.71
N SER A 226 15.94 -35.56 16.01
CA SER A 226 15.30 -36.88 16.07
C SER A 226 15.35 -37.59 14.71
N ALA A 227 15.01 -36.88 13.63
CA ALA A 227 15.08 -37.43 12.27
C ALA A 227 16.52 -37.80 11.88
N GLN A 228 17.52 -36.99 12.24
CA GLN A 228 18.93 -37.31 12.01
C GLN A 228 19.37 -38.57 12.76
N ARG A 229 18.93 -38.75 14.01
CA ARG A 229 19.18 -40.00 14.76
C ARG A 229 18.54 -41.21 14.09
N GLN A 230 17.27 -41.09 13.66
CA GLN A 230 16.60 -42.18 12.93
C GLN A 230 17.32 -42.53 11.63
N VAL A 231 17.81 -41.54 10.88
CA VAL A 231 18.60 -41.79 9.66
C VAL A 231 19.91 -42.51 9.99
N ALA A 232 20.61 -42.11 11.06
CA ALA A 232 21.83 -42.78 11.51
C ALA A 232 21.56 -44.23 11.93
N ASP A 233 20.50 -44.49 12.68
CA ASP A 233 20.07 -45.83 13.08
C ASP A 233 19.75 -46.71 11.86
N LEU A 234 18.98 -46.18 10.90
CA LEU A 234 18.65 -46.88 9.65
C LEU A 234 19.89 -47.16 8.79
N GLN A 235 20.84 -46.23 8.72
CA GLN A 235 22.11 -46.44 8.03
C GLN A 235 22.94 -47.54 8.70
N GLN A 236 22.96 -47.58 10.03
CA GLN A 236 23.63 -48.64 10.78
C GLN A 236 22.97 -50.01 10.51
N THR A 237 21.65 -50.10 10.57
CA THR A 237 20.90 -51.33 10.25
C THR A 237 21.13 -51.77 8.80
N LEU A 238 21.07 -50.83 7.84
CA LEU A 238 21.33 -51.15 6.44
C LEU A 238 22.74 -51.71 6.24
N ASN A 239 23.74 -51.12 6.91
CA ASN A 239 25.12 -51.59 6.81
C ASN A 239 25.28 -52.98 7.46
N SER A 240 24.65 -53.25 8.61
CA SER A 240 24.70 -54.59 9.22
C SER A 240 24.03 -55.64 8.33
N GLU A 241 22.88 -55.31 7.72
CA GLU A 241 22.18 -56.21 6.78
C GLU A 241 23.00 -56.47 5.51
N ARG A 242 23.69 -55.44 4.99
CA ARG A 242 24.60 -55.59 3.84
C ARG A 242 25.76 -56.53 4.17
N VAL A 243 26.40 -56.35 5.32
CA VAL A 243 27.50 -57.25 5.77
C VAL A 243 26.98 -58.67 5.93
N ALA A 244 25.88 -58.87 6.66
CA ALA A 244 25.29 -60.19 6.86
C ALA A 244 24.89 -60.87 5.54
N THR A 245 24.37 -60.11 4.58
CA THR A 245 24.02 -60.61 3.25
C THR A 245 25.26 -61.03 2.45
N VAL A 246 26.33 -60.21 2.47
CA VAL A 246 27.60 -60.55 1.81
C VAL A 246 28.21 -61.82 2.41
N ASP A 247 28.23 -61.93 3.75
CA ASP A 247 28.71 -63.12 4.45
C ASP A 247 27.89 -64.36 4.08
N ARG A 248 26.56 -64.22 3.99
CA ARG A 248 25.67 -65.30 3.57
C ARG A 248 25.93 -65.73 2.11
N ILE A 249 26.16 -64.79 1.20
CA ILE A 249 26.51 -65.11 -0.19
C ILE A 249 27.86 -65.83 -0.25
N ALA A 250 28.87 -65.35 0.47
CA ALA A 250 30.19 -65.99 0.52
C ALA A 250 30.10 -67.41 1.08
N HIS A 251 29.29 -67.62 2.12
CA HIS A 251 29.04 -68.95 2.69
C HIS A 251 28.38 -69.89 1.68
N LEU A 252 27.30 -69.45 1.01
CA LEU A 252 26.61 -70.27 -0.01
C LEU A 252 27.51 -70.58 -1.21
N GLN A 253 28.38 -69.66 -1.61
CA GLN A 253 29.38 -69.91 -2.67
C GLN A 253 30.40 -70.97 -2.25
N ALA A 254 30.86 -70.94 -0.99
CA ALA A 254 31.76 -71.95 -0.45
C ALA A 254 31.08 -73.33 -0.35
N GLU A 255 29.84 -73.40 0.15
CA GLU A 255 29.06 -74.64 0.19
C GLU A 255 28.85 -75.23 -1.20
N ARG A 256 28.49 -74.39 -2.19
CA ARG A 256 28.37 -74.81 -3.58
C ARG A 256 29.68 -75.36 -4.12
N ALA A 257 30.80 -74.68 -3.91
CA ALA A 257 32.10 -75.14 -4.38
C ALA A 257 32.50 -76.48 -3.73
N ALA A 258 32.23 -76.65 -2.44
CA ALA A 258 32.44 -77.91 -1.74
C ALA A 258 31.57 -79.05 -2.30
N ALA A 259 30.29 -78.78 -2.57
CA ALA A 259 29.37 -79.74 -3.16
C ALA A 259 29.79 -80.13 -4.61
N GLU A 260 30.19 -79.17 -5.43
CA GLU A 260 30.70 -79.44 -6.79
C GLU A 260 31.97 -80.29 -6.75
N GLN A 261 32.88 -80.03 -5.81
CA GLN A 261 34.10 -80.82 -5.63
C GLN A 261 33.80 -82.24 -5.14
N ALA A 262 32.87 -82.39 -4.19
CA ALA A 262 32.42 -83.69 -3.70
C ALA A 262 31.82 -84.53 -4.82
N LEU A 263 30.90 -83.94 -5.61
CA LEU A 263 30.27 -84.60 -6.76
C LEU A 263 31.29 -85.01 -7.83
N ARG A 264 32.27 -84.15 -8.15
CA ARG A 264 33.35 -84.51 -9.09
C ARG A 264 34.18 -85.68 -8.59
N THR A 265 34.49 -85.70 -7.29
CA THR A 265 35.26 -86.78 -6.66
C THR A 265 34.47 -88.09 -6.70
N GLU A 266 33.19 -88.04 -6.34
CA GLU A 266 32.29 -89.21 -6.37
C GLU A 266 32.14 -89.77 -7.79
N LEU A 267 31.83 -88.93 -8.77
CA LEU A 267 31.73 -89.36 -10.17
C LEU A 267 33.04 -89.96 -10.67
N THR A 268 34.18 -89.33 -10.38
CA THR A 268 35.49 -89.86 -10.79
C THR A 268 35.72 -91.25 -10.20
N ALA A 269 35.45 -91.43 -8.90
CA ALA A 269 35.57 -92.73 -8.24
C ALA A 269 34.62 -93.78 -8.84
N GLU A 270 33.36 -93.42 -9.13
CA GLU A 270 32.41 -94.32 -9.81
C GLU A 270 32.90 -94.74 -11.20
N TYR A 271 33.41 -93.78 -11.99
CA TYR A 271 33.96 -94.05 -13.32
C TYR A 271 35.20 -94.96 -13.26
N GLU A 272 36.13 -94.72 -12.34
CA GLU A 272 37.33 -95.54 -12.13
C GLU A 272 36.97 -96.96 -11.67
N ASN A 273 36.03 -97.09 -10.73
CA ASN A 273 35.52 -98.39 -10.28
C ASN A 273 34.88 -99.17 -11.44
N ARG A 274 34.09 -98.50 -12.29
CA ARG A 274 33.47 -99.14 -13.45
C ARG A 274 34.50 -99.59 -14.49
N LEU A 275 35.52 -98.79 -14.76
CA LEU A 275 36.61 -99.16 -15.67
C LEU A 275 37.40 -100.36 -15.14
N THR A 276 37.71 -100.36 -13.84
CA THR A 276 38.40 -101.46 -13.18
C THR A 276 37.58 -102.75 -13.25
N ALA A 277 36.29 -102.69 -12.92
CA ALA A 277 35.39 -103.85 -13.01
C ALA A 277 35.28 -104.39 -14.45
N GLN A 278 35.24 -103.50 -15.45
CA GLN A 278 35.24 -103.90 -16.87
C GLN A 278 36.57 -104.56 -17.26
N ALA A 279 37.71 -104.00 -16.85
CA ALA A 279 39.03 -104.56 -17.11
C ALA A 279 39.18 -105.96 -16.48
N ASP A 280 38.73 -106.13 -15.22
CA ASP A 280 38.72 -107.42 -14.53
C ASP A 280 37.82 -108.45 -15.23
N ALA A 281 36.65 -108.02 -15.70
CA ALA A 281 35.74 -108.86 -16.48
C ALA A 281 36.39 -109.30 -17.80
N PHE A 282 37.00 -108.38 -18.56
CA PHE A 282 37.72 -108.72 -19.78
C PHE A 282 38.90 -109.66 -19.53
N ALA A 283 39.69 -109.42 -18.48
CA ALA A 283 40.80 -110.29 -18.09
C ALA A 283 40.33 -111.69 -17.64
N ALA A 284 39.15 -111.79 -17.01
CA ALA A 284 38.53 -113.07 -16.69
C ALA A 284 38.08 -113.81 -17.96
N THR A 285 37.42 -113.11 -18.90
CA THR A 285 37.03 -113.69 -20.19
C THR A 285 38.25 -114.15 -21.00
N GLU A 286 39.31 -113.35 -21.06
CA GLU A 286 40.55 -113.72 -21.74
C GLU A 286 41.17 -114.98 -21.15
N ARG A 287 41.27 -115.07 -19.81
CA ARG A 287 41.76 -116.27 -19.14
C ARG A 287 40.91 -117.50 -19.43
N ALA A 288 39.58 -117.36 -19.42
CA ALA A 288 38.67 -118.45 -19.74
C ALA A 288 38.85 -118.93 -21.20
N LEU A 289 38.94 -118.00 -22.16
CA LEU A 289 39.18 -118.33 -23.58
C LEU A 289 40.55 -119.00 -23.80
N ARG A 290 41.60 -118.54 -23.11
CA ARG A 290 42.92 -119.18 -23.15
C ARG A 290 42.85 -120.61 -22.60
N GLN A 291 42.23 -120.80 -21.44
CA GLN A 291 42.04 -122.14 -20.85
C GLN A 291 41.23 -123.07 -21.76
N GLU A 292 40.17 -122.56 -22.39
CA GLU A 292 39.37 -123.33 -23.36
C GLU A 292 40.20 -123.70 -24.60
N ALA A 293 40.99 -122.76 -25.12
CA ALA A 293 41.90 -123.01 -26.23
C ALA A 293 42.98 -124.04 -25.88
N ASP A 294 43.62 -123.93 -24.71
CA ASP A 294 44.61 -124.89 -24.22
C ASP A 294 44.00 -126.28 -24.06
N THR A 295 42.81 -126.37 -23.45
CA THR A 295 42.07 -127.63 -23.32
C THR A 295 41.76 -128.25 -24.69
N ARG A 296 41.41 -127.42 -25.68
CA ARG A 296 41.16 -127.88 -27.05
C ARG A 296 42.44 -128.34 -27.74
N ILE A 297 43.56 -127.64 -27.54
CA ILE A 297 44.89 -128.02 -28.07
C ILE A 297 45.31 -129.35 -27.46
N ASP A 298 45.20 -129.53 -26.15
CA ASP A 298 45.53 -130.77 -25.46
C ASP A 298 44.69 -131.93 -25.99
N LYS A 299 43.38 -131.72 -26.15
CA LYS A 299 42.48 -132.71 -26.74
C LYS A 299 42.89 -133.09 -28.17
N LEU A 300 43.10 -132.11 -29.04
CA LEU A 300 43.49 -132.36 -30.44
C LEU A 300 44.87 -133.03 -30.54
N THR A 301 45.80 -132.68 -29.66
CA THR A 301 47.12 -133.30 -29.56
C THR A 301 47.00 -134.76 -29.11
N GLY A 302 46.13 -135.04 -28.13
CA GLY A 302 45.79 -136.39 -27.69
C GLY A 302 45.14 -137.23 -28.79
N ASP A 303 44.15 -136.67 -29.50
CA ASP A 303 43.47 -137.32 -30.63
C ASP A 303 44.45 -137.64 -31.77
N LEU A 304 45.36 -136.70 -32.10
CA LEU A 304 46.42 -136.92 -33.09
C LEU A 304 47.40 -138.01 -32.68
N ALA A 305 47.83 -138.04 -31.41
CA ALA A 305 48.71 -139.08 -30.90
C ALA A 305 48.03 -140.45 -30.91
N ALA A 306 46.73 -140.52 -30.59
CA ALA A 306 45.94 -141.74 -30.69
C ALA A 306 45.84 -142.22 -32.15
N ALA A 307 45.47 -141.33 -33.08
CA ALA A 307 45.38 -141.64 -34.50
C ALA A 307 46.72 -142.12 -35.08
N THR A 308 47.84 -141.49 -34.67
CA THR A 308 49.18 -141.89 -35.11
C THR A 308 49.56 -143.28 -34.60
N ARG A 309 49.20 -143.63 -33.36
CA ARG A 309 49.39 -144.99 -32.81
C ARG A 309 48.56 -146.02 -33.58
N THR A 310 47.27 -145.75 -33.78
CA THR A 310 46.40 -146.64 -34.57
C THR A 310 46.95 -146.85 -35.98
N PHE A 311 47.41 -145.79 -36.64
CA PHE A 311 48.04 -145.89 -37.95
C PHE A 311 49.31 -146.74 -37.93
N ALA A 312 50.18 -146.55 -36.93
CA ALA A 312 51.40 -147.34 -36.77
C ALA A 312 51.10 -148.83 -36.49
N ASP A 313 50.09 -149.12 -35.67
CA ASP A 313 49.63 -150.48 -35.37
C ASP A 313 49.06 -151.17 -36.62
N GLU A 314 48.22 -150.46 -37.39
CA GLU A 314 47.69 -150.95 -38.67
C GLU A 314 48.80 -151.22 -39.68
N LEU A 315 49.78 -150.31 -39.78
CA LEU A 315 50.96 -150.49 -40.63
C LEU A 315 51.78 -151.71 -40.19
N GLY A 316 51.98 -151.90 -38.88
CA GLY A 316 52.64 -153.06 -38.30
C GLY A 316 51.92 -154.36 -38.63
N ARG A 317 50.59 -154.38 -38.56
CA ARG A 317 49.77 -155.54 -38.96
C ARG A 317 49.92 -155.83 -40.45
N LEU A 318 49.84 -154.82 -41.31
CA LEU A 318 50.04 -154.96 -42.76
C LEU A 318 51.43 -155.50 -43.10
N HIS A 319 52.48 -155.07 -42.39
CA HIS A 319 53.83 -155.62 -42.57
C HIS A 319 53.91 -157.10 -42.17
N THR A 320 53.23 -157.48 -41.09
CA THR A 320 53.13 -158.87 -40.63
C THR A 320 52.36 -159.74 -41.63
N ASP A 321 51.21 -159.26 -42.12
CA ASP A 321 50.41 -159.92 -43.15
C ASP A 321 51.22 -160.09 -44.44
N LYS A 322 51.96 -159.06 -44.87
CA LYS A 322 52.86 -159.11 -46.03
C LYS A 322 53.97 -160.14 -45.84
N ALA A 323 54.61 -160.18 -44.67
CA ALA A 323 55.65 -161.16 -44.37
C ALA A 323 55.10 -162.59 -44.37
N THR A 324 53.89 -162.78 -43.84
CA THR A 324 53.19 -164.07 -43.83
C THR A 324 52.87 -164.53 -45.26
N LEU A 325 52.28 -163.66 -46.08
CA LEU A 325 52.01 -163.94 -47.49
C LEU A 325 53.28 -164.23 -48.29
N ALA A 326 54.38 -163.52 -48.02
CA ALA A 326 55.68 -163.80 -48.64
C ALA A 326 56.23 -165.18 -48.22
N GLY A 327 56.06 -165.55 -46.94
CA GLY A 327 56.41 -166.88 -46.44
C GLY A 327 55.54 -167.99 -47.04
N ASP A 328 54.24 -167.75 -47.19
CA ASP A 328 53.30 -168.65 -47.86
C ASP A 328 53.66 -168.86 -49.33
N LEU A 329 53.96 -167.77 -50.03
CA LEU A 329 54.42 -167.80 -51.41
C LEU A 329 55.72 -168.61 -51.52
N ALA A 330 56.71 -168.35 -50.65
CA ALA A 330 57.96 -169.10 -50.61
C ALA A 330 57.72 -170.61 -50.39
N ARG A 331 56.85 -170.97 -49.44
CA ARG A 331 56.44 -172.36 -49.19
C ARG A 331 55.78 -173.00 -50.42
N GLN A 332 54.85 -172.30 -51.06
CA GLN A 332 54.19 -172.78 -52.27
C GLN A 332 55.18 -172.96 -53.43
N THR A 333 56.10 -172.01 -53.65
CA THR A 333 57.15 -172.16 -54.68
C THR A 333 58.11 -173.30 -54.38
N SER A 334 58.47 -173.52 -53.10
CA SER A 334 59.31 -174.66 -52.71
C SER A 334 58.58 -175.98 -52.92
N ALA A 335 57.29 -176.07 -52.53
CA ALA A 335 56.46 -177.25 -52.76
C ALA A 335 56.26 -177.53 -54.26
N ALA A 336 56.06 -176.50 -55.07
CA ALA A 336 56.00 -176.61 -56.52
C ALA A 336 57.34 -177.10 -57.10
N GLY A 337 58.47 -176.53 -56.66
CA GLY A 337 59.80 -176.98 -57.05
C GLY A 337 60.11 -178.43 -56.66
N GLU A 338 59.68 -178.87 -55.47
CA GLU A 338 59.78 -180.27 -55.05
C GLU A 338 58.89 -181.20 -55.87
N ALA A 339 57.66 -180.80 -56.17
CA ALA A 339 56.75 -181.56 -57.03
C ALA A 339 57.34 -181.72 -58.44
N GLU A 340 57.97 -180.67 -58.97
CA GLU A 340 58.62 -180.70 -60.28
C GLU A 340 59.90 -181.55 -60.28
N LEU A 341 60.70 -181.50 -59.20
CA LEU A 341 61.83 -182.41 -59.00
C LEU A 341 61.39 -183.88 -58.91
N ARG A 342 60.28 -184.17 -58.22
CA ARG A 342 59.68 -185.53 -58.19
C ARG A 342 59.22 -185.94 -59.59
N HIS A 343 58.59 -185.03 -60.33
CA HIS A 343 58.17 -185.30 -61.71
C HIS A 343 59.36 -185.65 -62.60
N ARG A 344 60.43 -184.83 -62.58
CA ARG A 344 61.67 -185.13 -63.33
C ARG A 344 62.35 -186.42 -62.89
N ARG A 345 62.35 -186.74 -61.59
CA ARG A 345 62.87 -188.04 -61.10
C ARG A 345 62.05 -189.22 -61.61
N LEU A 346 60.72 -189.08 -61.65
CA LEU A 346 59.84 -190.11 -62.21
C LEU A 346 60.08 -190.27 -63.71
N GLU A 347 60.21 -189.17 -64.46
CA GLU A 347 60.55 -189.20 -65.89
C GLU A 347 61.91 -189.86 -66.15
N ALA A 348 62.94 -189.47 -65.40
CA ALA A 348 64.28 -190.06 -65.53
C ALA A 348 64.31 -191.54 -65.12
N GLY A 349 63.61 -191.93 -64.05
CA GLY A 349 63.47 -193.32 -63.64
C GLY A 349 62.69 -194.16 -64.66
N LEU A 350 61.68 -193.58 -65.33
CA LEU A 350 60.96 -194.23 -66.42
C LEU A 350 61.86 -194.44 -67.64
N ALA A 351 62.67 -193.44 -68.00
CA ALA A 351 63.60 -193.50 -69.11
C ALA A 351 64.71 -194.54 -68.88
N ASP A 352 65.28 -194.61 -67.67
CA ASP A 352 66.31 -195.61 -67.31
C ASP A 352 65.73 -197.04 -67.25
N ALA A 353 64.48 -197.20 -66.79
CA ALA A 353 63.78 -198.49 -66.83
C ALA A 353 63.50 -198.98 -68.27
N LEU A 354 63.20 -198.06 -69.20
CA LEU A 354 63.00 -198.38 -70.61
C LEU A 354 64.32 -198.76 -71.34
N GLN A 355 65.47 -198.27 -70.87
CA GLN A 355 66.76 -198.49 -71.53
C GLN A 355 67.45 -199.80 -71.13
N ARG A 356 67.08 -200.41 -69.99
CA ARG A 356 67.74 -201.61 -69.43
C ARG A 356 67.06 -202.95 -69.77
N ALA A 357 65.90 -202.96 -70.39
CA ALA A 357 65.16 -204.19 -70.63
C ALA A 357 65.37 -204.73 -72.06
N GLY A 358 66.32 -205.67 -72.18
CA GLY A 358 66.45 -206.59 -73.31
C GLY A 358 65.65 -207.88 -73.15
N ASP A 359 64.85 -208.01 -72.07
CA ASP A 359 64.03 -209.19 -71.75
C ASP A 359 62.68 -208.75 -71.15
N LEU A 360 61.59 -209.19 -71.79
CA LEU A 360 60.23 -208.67 -71.60
C LEU A 360 59.61 -209.10 -70.24
N ASP A 361 60.12 -210.18 -69.64
CA ASP A 361 59.68 -210.65 -68.32
C ASP A 361 60.40 -209.93 -67.16
N ALA A 362 61.60 -209.39 -67.39
CA ALA A 362 62.30 -208.54 -66.42
C ALA A 362 61.67 -207.14 -66.30
N LEU A 363 61.14 -206.59 -67.40
CA LEU A 363 60.46 -205.29 -67.43
C LEU A 363 59.19 -205.28 -66.55
N ARG A 364 58.40 -206.36 -66.57
CA ARG A 364 57.17 -206.49 -65.77
C ARG A 364 57.44 -206.52 -64.26
N HIS A 365 58.51 -207.17 -63.82
CA HIS A 365 58.90 -207.20 -62.41
C HIS A 365 59.52 -205.89 -61.90
N HIS A 366 60.14 -205.10 -62.79
CA HIS A 366 60.73 -203.81 -62.42
C HIS A 366 59.69 -202.67 -62.39
N ILE A 367 58.72 -202.65 -63.31
CA ILE A 367 57.59 -201.71 -63.29
C ILE A 367 56.73 -201.91 -62.02
N ALA A 368 56.53 -203.15 -61.57
CA ALA A 368 55.82 -203.44 -60.32
C ALA A 368 56.56 -202.88 -59.07
N ARG A 369 57.89 -202.82 -59.11
CA ARG A 369 58.73 -202.29 -58.01
C ARG A 369 58.84 -200.76 -58.00
N LEU A 370 58.73 -200.11 -59.16
CA LEU A 370 58.75 -198.64 -59.27
C LEU A 370 57.39 -197.97 -58.96
N VAL A 371 56.30 -198.75 -58.96
CA VAL A 371 54.93 -198.30 -58.59
C VAL A 371 54.60 -198.58 -57.11
N GLU A 372 55.49 -199.25 -56.37
CA GLU A 372 55.38 -199.35 -54.91
C GLU A 372 55.61 -197.98 -54.27
N LYS A 373 54.49 -197.29 -54.04
CA LYS A 373 54.36 -196.10 -53.20
C LYS A 373 55.04 -196.34 -51.84
N PRO A 374 55.99 -195.50 -51.41
CA PRO A 374 56.16 -195.26 -49.99
C PRO A 374 54.99 -194.39 -49.52
N THR A 375 54.13 -194.98 -48.71
CA THR A 375 53.14 -194.29 -47.89
C THR A 375 53.84 -193.25 -47.02
N VAL A 376 53.39 -192.00 -47.16
CA VAL A 376 53.75 -190.85 -46.34
C VAL A 376 53.37 -191.11 -44.88
N GLN A 377 54.26 -190.81 -43.94
CA GLN A 377 53.93 -190.58 -42.53
C GLN A 377 54.48 -189.22 -42.10
N GLY A 378 53.56 -188.34 -41.66
CA GLY A 378 53.82 -187.22 -40.75
C GLY A 378 54.39 -185.96 -41.38
#